data_AF-A0A3Q7IPV7-F1
#
_entry.id   AF-A0A3Q7IPV7-F1
#
_cell.length_a   1.000
_cell.length_b   1.000
_cell.length_c   1.000
_cell.angle_alpha   90.00
_cell.angle_beta   90.00
_cell.angle_gamma   90.00
#
_symmetry.space_group_name_H-M   'P 1'
#
loop_
_entity.id
_entity.type
_entity.pdbx_description
1 polymer ?
#
loop_
_entity_poly.entity_id
_entity_poly.type
_entity_poly.pdbx_seq_one_letter_code
_entity_poly.pdbx_strand_id
1 'polypeptide(L)'
;MGTQVTEHGTSNLRVVMFPWLAYGHISPFLYVAKKLADRGFLIYLCSTPINLKSTIEKIPEKYADSIHLIELHLPELPELPPHYHTTNGLPPHLNHTLQKALKMSKPNLSKILKNLKPDLMIYDVLQQWAERVANEQSIPAVRLLTFGAAVFSYFCNLVKKPGVEFPFPDIYLRKIEQVKLGEMLEKSAKDQDPDDEERLVDEYKQIALICTSRTIEAKYIDFLLELSNLKVVPVGSPVQDLITNDADDMELIDWLGSKDENSTVFVSFGSEYFLSKEDMEEVALGLELSNVNFVWVARFPKGEEQNLEDALPKGFLERIGERGRVLDKFAPQLRILNHTSTGGFISHCGWNSVMESIHFGVPIVAMPMHLDQPMNARLIVELGVAVEIVRDDDGKIYREEIAKTLKDVITERIGENLRAKMREISKNLNSISGEEMDAAAHELIQFCKISTN
;
A
#
# COMPACT_ATOMS: atom_id res chain seq x y z
N MET A 1 -45.67 6.23 10.12
CA MET A 1 -44.69 7.28 9.77
C MET A 1 -43.82 6.68 8.68
N GLY A 2 -43.88 7.24 7.47
CA GLY A 2 -43.21 6.68 6.30
C GLY A 2 -41.71 6.87 6.40
N THR A 3 -40.98 5.77 6.22
CA THR A 3 -39.54 5.77 5.98
C THR A 3 -39.31 6.44 4.63
N GLN A 4 -38.70 7.63 4.63
CA GLN A 4 -38.15 8.24 3.43
C GLN A 4 -37.04 7.34 2.90
N VAL A 5 -37.33 6.62 1.82
CA VAL A 5 -36.30 6.05 0.96
C VAL A 5 -35.66 7.24 0.25
N THR A 6 -34.43 7.57 0.64
CA THR A 6 -33.61 8.50 -0.13
C THR A 6 -33.31 7.86 -1.48
N GLU A 7 -33.91 8.38 -2.55
CA GLU A 7 -33.50 8.08 -3.92
C GLU A 7 -32.03 8.51 -4.10
N HIS A 8 -31.10 7.58 -3.99
CA HIS A 8 -29.76 7.78 -4.54
C HIS A 8 -29.88 7.76 -6.06
N GLY A 9 -29.93 8.94 -6.67
CA GLY A 9 -29.82 9.06 -8.12
C GLY A 9 -28.55 8.36 -8.59
N THR A 10 -28.70 7.27 -9.34
CA THR A 10 -27.60 6.49 -9.91
C THR A 10 -26.80 7.39 -10.85
N SER A 11 -25.61 7.76 -10.41
CA SER A 11 -24.65 8.54 -11.20
C SER A 11 -23.91 7.60 -12.15
N ASN A 12 -24.29 7.59 -13.43
CA ASN A 12 -23.63 6.78 -14.47
C ASN A 12 -22.31 7.42 -14.96
N LEU A 13 -21.41 7.81 -14.05
CA LEU A 13 -20.09 8.33 -14.44
C LEU A 13 -19.18 7.20 -14.89
N ARG A 14 -18.56 7.38 -16.06
CA ARG A 14 -17.59 6.49 -16.66
C ARG A 14 -16.19 6.94 -16.27
N VAL A 15 -15.49 6.14 -15.49
CA VAL A 15 -14.20 6.51 -14.91
C VAL A 15 -13.10 5.59 -15.43
N VAL A 16 -12.04 6.17 -16.00
CA VAL A 16 -10.80 5.44 -16.26
C VAL A 16 -9.91 5.53 -15.03
N MET A 17 -9.47 4.39 -14.52
CA MET A 17 -8.53 4.27 -13.41
C MET A 17 -7.16 3.84 -13.93
N PHE A 18 -6.13 4.60 -13.60
CA PHE A 18 -4.77 4.42 -14.14
C PHE A 18 -3.73 4.37 -13.02
N PRO A 19 -3.54 3.20 -12.37
CA PRO A 19 -2.53 2.99 -11.33
C PRO A 19 -1.11 2.87 -11.88
N TRP A 20 -0.12 3.11 -11.01
CA TRP A 20 1.26 2.67 -11.26
C TRP A 20 1.32 1.14 -11.34
N LEU A 21 2.30 0.59 -12.07
CA LEU A 21 2.36 -0.83 -12.46
C LEU A 21 2.81 -1.78 -11.34
N ALA A 22 2.67 -1.36 -10.08
CA ALA A 22 3.00 -2.12 -8.88
C ALA A 22 1.74 -2.55 -8.13
N TYR A 23 1.76 -3.75 -7.52
CA TYR A 23 0.62 -4.24 -6.73
C TYR A 23 0.30 -3.36 -5.52
N GLY A 24 1.30 -2.66 -4.98
CA GLY A 24 1.14 -1.64 -3.95
C GLY A 24 0.18 -0.52 -4.37
N HIS A 25 0.03 -0.28 -5.67
CA HIS A 25 -0.82 0.76 -6.25
C HIS A 25 -2.09 0.18 -6.89
N ILE A 26 -1.97 -0.92 -7.63
CA ILE A 26 -3.11 -1.58 -8.29
C ILE A 26 -4.13 -2.05 -7.25
N SER A 27 -3.70 -2.56 -6.10
CA SER A 27 -4.63 -3.09 -5.09
C SER A 27 -5.50 -1.97 -4.47
N PRO A 28 -4.95 -0.82 -4.03
CA PRO A 28 -5.78 0.32 -3.64
C PRO A 28 -6.71 0.83 -4.73
N PHE A 29 -6.25 0.91 -5.98
CA PHE A 29 -7.13 1.30 -7.09
C PHE A 29 -8.28 0.32 -7.30
N LEU A 30 -8.03 -0.99 -7.20
CA LEU A 30 -9.09 -2.00 -7.26
C LEU A 30 -10.09 -1.86 -6.10
N TYR A 31 -9.61 -1.54 -4.88
CA TYR A 31 -10.48 -1.24 -3.76
C TYR A 31 -11.40 -0.05 -4.08
N VAL A 32 -10.85 1.08 -4.52
CA VAL A 32 -11.63 2.27 -4.89
C VAL A 32 -12.59 1.98 -6.04
N ALA A 33 -12.16 1.19 -7.04
CA ALA A 33 -13.00 0.75 -8.16
C ALA A 33 -14.26 0.05 -7.67
N LYS A 34 -14.11 -0.95 -6.80
CA LYS A 34 -15.24 -1.70 -6.20
C LYS A 34 -16.17 -0.77 -5.43
N LYS A 35 -15.62 0.12 -4.62
CA LYS A 35 -16.40 1.04 -3.79
C LYS A 35 -17.13 2.12 -4.58
N LEU A 36 -16.58 2.58 -5.69
CA LEU A 36 -17.28 3.47 -6.63
C LEU A 36 -18.32 2.71 -7.45
N ALA A 37 -18.04 1.46 -7.86
CA ALA A 37 -19.01 0.61 -8.55
C ALA A 37 -20.25 0.34 -7.68
N ASP A 38 -20.08 0.09 -6.37
CA ASP A 38 -21.17 -0.01 -5.40
C ASP A 38 -22.04 1.28 -5.34
N ARG A 39 -21.55 2.41 -5.88
CA ARG A 39 -22.22 3.72 -5.95
C ARG A 39 -22.68 4.10 -7.37
N GLY A 40 -22.69 3.14 -8.29
CA GLY A 40 -23.23 3.30 -9.64
C GLY A 40 -22.23 3.80 -10.70
N PHE A 41 -20.95 3.96 -10.34
CA PHE A 41 -19.92 4.34 -11.31
C PHE A 41 -19.57 3.15 -12.22
N LEU A 42 -19.32 3.44 -13.49
CA LEU A 42 -18.77 2.48 -14.44
C LEU A 42 -17.26 2.64 -14.52
N ILE A 43 -16.51 1.63 -14.10
CA ILE A 43 -15.05 1.70 -13.97
C ILE A 43 -14.35 0.99 -15.13
N TYR A 44 -13.34 1.64 -15.67
CA TYR A 44 -12.38 1.08 -16.63
C TYR A 44 -11.01 1.05 -15.97
N LEU A 45 -10.61 -0.09 -15.40
CA LEU A 45 -9.31 -0.25 -14.76
C LEU A 45 -8.25 -0.54 -15.83
N CYS A 46 -7.38 0.43 -16.07
CA CYS A 46 -6.39 0.43 -17.14
C CYS A 46 -5.00 0.04 -16.60
N SER A 47 -4.44 -1.07 -17.07
CA SER A 47 -3.09 -1.51 -16.71
C SER A 47 -2.51 -2.44 -17.78
N THR A 48 -1.28 -2.92 -17.59
CA THR A 48 -0.61 -3.82 -18.52
C THR A 48 -1.24 -5.22 -18.49
N PRO A 49 -1.21 -6.00 -19.58
CA PRO A 49 -1.84 -7.33 -19.63
C PRO A 49 -1.38 -8.27 -18.50
N ILE A 50 -0.09 -8.24 -18.14
CA ILE A 50 0.44 -9.06 -17.04
C ILE A 50 -0.15 -8.70 -15.68
N ASN A 51 -0.39 -7.41 -15.41
CA ASN A 51 -1.01 -6.95 -14.17
C ASN A 51 -2.52 -7.22 -14.15
N LEU A 52 -3.19 -7.14 -15.29
CA LEU A 52 -4.62 -7.42 -15.39
C LEU A 52 -4.93 -8.91 -15.20
N LYS A 53 -4.05 -9.80 -15.66
CA LYS A 53 -4.20 -11.25 -15.50
C LYS A 53 -4.32 -11.68 -14.03
N SER A 54 -3.59 -11.06 -13.11
CA SER A 54 -3.68 -11.35 -11.67
C SER A 54 -4.78 -10.57 -10.95
N THR A 55 -5.27 -9.50 -11.58
CA THR A 55 -6.31 -8.64 -11.01
C THR A 55 -7.70 -9.22 -11.26
N ILE A 56 -7.92 -9.86 -12.41
CA ILE A 56 -9.23 -10.43 -12.80
C ILE A 56 -9.76 -11.44 -11.77
N GLU A 57 -8.88 -12.26 -11.19
CA GLU A 57 -9.23 -13.26 -10.17
C GLU A 57 -9.74 -12.62 -8.86
N LYS A 58 -9.45 -11.33 -8.64
CA LYS A 58 -9.82 -10.57 -7.44
C LYS A 58 -11.10 -9.75 -7.62
N ILE A 59 -11.76 -9.84 -8.78
CA ILE A 59 -13.00 -9.13 -9.08
C ILE A 59 -14.17 -10.11 -8.90
N PRO A 60 -14.97 -9.98 -7.82
CA PRO A 60 -16.19 -10.74 -7.67
C PRO A 60 -17.14 -10.59 -8.86
N GLU A 61 -17.88 -11.65 -9.18
CA GLU A 61 -18.85 -11.68 -10.29
C GLU A 61 -19.86 -10.54 -10.23
N LYS A 62 -20.25 -10.09 -9.01
CA LYS A 62 -21.15 -8.94 -8.82
C LYS A 62 -20.67 -7.64 -9.46
N TYR A 63 -19.38 -7.51 -9.78
CA TYR A 63 -18.81 -6.33 -10.41
C TYR A 63 -18.58 -6.48 -11.92
N ALA A 64 -18.89 -7.63 -12.53
CA ALA A 64 -18.57 -7.93 -13.93
C ALA A 64 -19.11 -6.90 -14.93
N ASP A 65 -20.30 -6.34 -14.65
CA ASP A 65 -20.94 -5.32 -15.50
C ASP A 65 -20.51 -3.89 -15.17
N SER A 66 -19.76 -3.69 -14.07
CA SER A 66 -19.42 -2.37 -13.53
C SER A 66 -17.91 -2.07 -13.55
N ILE A 67 -17.06 -3.09 -13.62
CA ILE A 67 -15.60 -2.96 -13.66
C ILE A 67 -15.09 -3.70 -14.90
N HIS A 68 -14.59 -2.92 -15.86
CA HIS A 68 -14.00 -3.43 -17.08
C HIS A 68 -12.49 -3.25 -17.06
N LEU A 69 -11.76 -4.30 -17.44
CA LEU A 69 -10.29 -4.25 -17.54
C LEU A 69 -9.88 -3.76 -18.93
N ILE A 70 -8.97 -2.80 -18.98
CA ILE A 70 -8.49 -2.18 -20.23
C ILE A 70 -6.98 -2.38 -20.34
N GLU A 71 -6.56 -3.09 -21.38
CA GLU A 71 -5.15 -3.36 -21.62
C GLU A 71 -4.42 -2.11 -22.15
N LEU A 72 -3.36 -1.72 -21.43
CA LEU A 72 -2.35 -0.78 -21.88
C LEU A 72 -1.11 -1.55 -22.33
N HIS A 73 -0.85 -1.56 -23.63
CA HIS A 73 0.41 -2.11 -24.14
C HIS A 73 1.52 -1.07 -24.05
N LEU A 74 2.62 -1.43 -23.39
CA LEU A 74 3.85 -0.65 -23.41
C LEU A 74 4.64 -0.93 -24.69
N PRO A 75 5.52 -0.01 -25.14
CA PRO A 75 6.47 -0.33 -26.19
C PRO A 75 7.34 -1.52 -25.79
N GLU A 76 7.60 -2.41 -26.75
CA GLU A 76 8.57 -3.49 -26.57
C GLU A 76 9.98 -2.91 -26.66
N LEU A 77 10.72 -3.00 -25.55
CA LEU A 77 12.15 -2.67 -25.50
C LEU A 77 12.92 -3.99 -25.34
N PRO A 78 14.11 -4.14 -25.95
CA PRO A 78 14.91 -5.37 -25.87
C PRO A 78 15.15 -5.84 -24.41
N GLU A 79 15.39 -4.89 -23.52
CA GLU A 79 15.62 -5.10 -22.08
C GLU A 79 14.32 -5.19 -21.25
N LEU A 80 13.15 -4.93 -21.83
CA LEU A 80 11.85 -4.89 -21.14
C LEU A 80 10.74 -5.64 -21.92
N PRO A 81 10.84 -6.97 -22.03
CA PRO A 81 9.79 -7.81 -22.61
C PRO A 81 8.46 -7.74 -21.84
N PRO A 82 7.32 -8.17 -22.42
CA PRO A 82 5.99 -8.04 -21.81
C PRO A 82 5.83 -8.61 -20.39
N HIS A 83 6.59 -9.63 -20.03
CA HIS A 83 6.54 -10.21 -18.68
C HIS A 83 7.23 -9.35 -17.60
N TYR A 84 7.91 -8.27 -18.00
CA TYR A 84 8.48 -7.24 -17.14
C TYR A 84 7.71 -5.92 -17.21
N HIS A 85 6.52 -5.90 -17.81
CA HIS A 85 5.63 -4.72 -17.78
C HIS A 85 4.88 -4.62 -16.45
N THR A 86 5.57 -4.90 -15.34
CA THR A 86 5.10 -4.90 -13.94
C THR A 86 6.32 -4.76 -13.05
N THR A 87 6.19 -4.17 -11.86
CA THR A 87 7.29 -4.18 -10.87
C THR A 87 7.47 -5.56 -10.22
N ASN A 88 6.46 -6.42 -10.29
CA ASN A 88 6.50 -7.73 -9.64
C ASN A 88 7.52 -8.67 -10.29
N GLY A 89 8.61 -8.91 -9.58
CA GLY A 89 9.74 -9.69 -10.10
C GLY A 89 10.53 -8.96 -11.18
N LEU A 90 10.45 -7.63 -11.24
CA LEU A 90 11.28 -6.79 -12.08
C LEU A 90 12.68 -6.67 -11.45
N PRO A 91 13.76 -6.95 -12.19
CA PRO A 91 15.11 -6.64 -11.73
C PRO A 91 15.26 -5.16 -11.36
N PRO A 92 15.86 -4.81 -10.20
CA PRO A 92 15.89 -3.42 -9.70
C PRO A 92 16.50 -2.41 -10.69
N HIS A 93 17.45 -2.84 -11.52
CA HIS A 93 18.10 -1.98 -12.52
C HIS A 93 17.16 -1.62 -13.70
N LEU A 94 16.06 -2.34 -13.91
CA LEU A 94 15.08 -2.09 -14.97
C LEU A 94 13.91 -1.18 -14.54
N ASN A 95 13.84 -0.76 -13.27
CA ASN A 95 12.74 0.07 -12.78
C ASN A 95 12.60 1.38 -13.58
N HIS A 96 13.72 2.03 -13.89
CA HIS A 96 13.73 3.24 -14.72
C HIS A 96 13.28 2.95 -16.16
N THR A 97 13.72 1.83 -16.73
CA THR A 97 13.28 1.39 -18.06
C THR A 97 11.76 1.17 -18.11
N LEU A 98 11.16 0.59 -17.06
CA LEU A 98 9.72 0.44 -16.94
C LEU A 98 9.00 1.79 -16.85
N GLN A 99 9.50 2.73 -16.04
CA GLN A 99 8.96 4.10 -15.96
C GLN A 99 8.99 4.79 -17.31
N LYS A 100 10.12 4.70 -18.03
CA LYS A 100 10.29 5.24 -19.38
C LYS A 100 9.32 4.60 -20.38
N ALA A 101 9.19 3.28 -20.38
CA ALA A 101 8.27 2.56 -21.27
C ALA A 101 6.81 2.97 -20.99
N LEU A 102 6.42 3.10 -19.72
CA LEU A 102 5.10 3.59 -19.33
C LEU A 102 4.87 5.03 -19.81
N LYS A 103 5.85 5.91 -19.68
CA LYS A 103 5.76 7.28 -20.21
C LYS A 103 5.66 7.32 -21.74
N MET A 104 6.40 6.46 -22.45
CA MET A 104 6.30 6.31 -23.91
C MET A 104 4.92 5.82 -24.36
N SER A 105 4.13 5.21 -23.47
CA SER A 105 2.76 4.76 -23.76
C SER A 105 1.71 5.89 -23.76
N LYS A 106 2.10 7.17 -23.58
CA LYS A 106 1.23 8.35 -23.72
C LYS A 106 0.26 8.28 -24.91
N PRO A 107 0.70 7.94 -26.15
CA PRO A 107 -0.22 7.82 -27.29
C PRO A 107 -1.25 6.70 -27.14
N ASN A 108 -0.87 5.60 -26.49
CA ASN A 108 -1.76 4.46 -26.25
C ASN A 108 -2.82 4.82 -25.21
N LEU A 109 -2.44 5.48 -24.12
CA LEU A 109 -3.39 6.02 -23.14
C LEU A 109 -4.32 7.05 -23.81
N SER A 110 -3.78 7.97 -24.62
CA SER A 110 -4.58 8.94 -25.37
C SER A 110 -5.64 8.25 -26.23
N LYS A 111 -5.26 7.20 -26.98
CA LYS A 111 -6.19 6.41 -27.81
C LYS A 111 -7.26 5.71 -26.98
N ILE A 112 -6.91 5.14 -25.82
CA ILE A 112 -7.87 4.53 -24.89
C ILE A 112 -8.91 5.56 -24.45
N LEU A 113 -8.47 6.75 -24.01
CA LEU A 113 -9.35 7.83 -23.59
C LEU A 113 -10.27 8.31 -24.73
N LYS A 114 -9.75 8.47 -25.96
CA LYS A 114 -10.55 8.84 -27.15
C LYS A 114 -11.66 7.85 -27.47
N ASN A 115 -11.36 6.56 -27.31
CA ASN A 115 -12.29 5.47 -27.63
C ASN A 115 -13.36 5.31 -26.54
N LEU A 116 -12.93 5.32 -25.27
CA LEU A 116 -13.83 5.13 -24.15
C LEU A 116 -14.70 6.36 -23.90
N LYS A 117 -14.16 7.57 -24.10
CA LYS A 117 -14.79 8.85 -23.74
C LYS A 117 -15.30 8.83 -22.28
N PRO A 118 -14.41 8.65 -21.30
CA PRO A 118 -14.80 8.68 -19.89
C PRO A 118 -15.17 10.10 -19.45
N ASP A 119 -15.97 10.19 -18.40
CA ASP A 119 -16.34 11.45 -17.75
C ASP A 119 -15.25 11.93 -16.77
N LEU A 120 -14.36 11.03 -16.34
CA LEU A 120 -13.29 11.29 -15.38
C LEU A 120 -12.13 10.30 -15.59
N MET A 121 -10.91 10.77 -15.32
CA MET A 121 -9.77 9.88 -15.07
C MET A 121 -9.30 10.00 -13.62
N ILE A 122 -9.10 8.87 -12.96
CA ILE A 122 -8.39 8.79 -11.68
C ILE A 122 -7.03 8.18 -11.97
N TYR A 123 -5.95 8.88 -11.63
CA TYR A 123 -4.59 8.48 -11.95
C TYR A 123 -3.67 8.44 -10.73
N ASP A 124 -2.61 7.66 -10.79
CA ASP A 124 -1.66 7.54 -9.69
C ASP A 124 -0.81 8.81 -9.54
N VAL A 125 -0.54 9.24 -8.30
CA VAL A 125 0.29 10.42 -8.04
C VAL A 125 1.70 10.34 -8.65
N LEU A 126 2.22 9.13 -8.90
CA LEU A 126 3.50 8.92 -9.58
C LEU A 126 3.46 9.15 -11.10
N GLN A 127 2.30 9.45 -11.68
CA GLN A 127 2.08 9.52 -13.13
C GLN A 127 1.44 10.86 -13.54
N GLN A 128 1.99 11.98 -13.07
CA GLN A 128 1.44 13.32 -13.29
C GLN A 128 1.25 13.68 -14.78
N TRP A 129 2.06 13.09 -15.67
CA TRP A 129 1.89 13.27 -17.10
C TRP A 129 0.54 12.76 -17.63
N ALA A 130 -0.12 11.82 -16.93
CA ALA A 130 -1.41 11.29 -17.33
C ALA A 130 -2.47 12.38 -17.36
N GLU A 131 -2.49 13.27 -16.37
CA GLU A 131 -3.41 14.41 -16.30
C GLU A 131 -3.35 15.27 -17.58
N ARG A 132 -2.15 15.54 -18.09
CA ARG A 132 -1.99 16.30 -19.35
C ARG A 132 -2.65 15.57 -20.53
N VAL A 133 -2.50 14.25 -20.62
CA VAL A 133 -3.09 13.43 -21.69
C VAL A 133 -4.63 13.41 -21.63
N ALA A 134 -5.20 13.46 -20.42
CA ALA A 134 -6.65 13.58 -20.23
C ALA A 134 -7.16 15.00 -20.56
N ASN A 135 -6.48 16.03 -20.06
CA ASN A 135 -6.83 17.44 -20.28
C ASN A 135 -6.79 17.83 -21.77
N GLU A 136 -5.85 17.30 -22.56
CA GLU A 136 -5.80 17.46 -24.03
C GLU A 136 -7.09 17.01 -24.74
N GLN A 137 -7.90 16.18 -24.07
CA GLN A 137 -9.17 15.65 -24.56
C GLN A 137 -10.37 16.17 -23.77
N SER A 138 -10.16 17.22 -22.96
CA SER A 138 -11.18 17.80 -22.08
C SER A 138 -11.78 16.79 -21.09
N ILE A 139 -10.99 15.80 -20.67
CA ILE A 139 -11.37 14.82 -19.64
C ILE A 139 -10.79 15.31 -18.31
N PRO A 140 -11.62 15.60 -17.29
CA PRO A 140 -11.11 15.99 -15.99
C PRO A 140 -10.34 14.83 -15.34
N ALA A 141 -9.30 15.16 -14.57
CA ALA A 141 -8.42 14.18 -13.94
C ALA A 141 -8.25 14.46 -12.44
N VAL A 142 -8.26 13.41 -11.63
CA VAL A 142 -8.05 13.45 -10.18
C VAL A 142 -6.96 12.45 -9.80
N ARG A 143 -6.00 12.87 -8.97
CA ARG A 143 -4.97 11.97 -8.45
C ARG A 143 -5.50 11.12 -7.29
N LEU A 144 -5.07 9.86 -7.23
CA LEU A 144 -5.23 8.97 -6.08
C LEU A 144 -3.87 8.72 -5.44
N LEU A 145 -3.76 9.03 -4.15
CA LEU A 145 -2.59 8.76 -3.33
C LEU A 145 -2.78 7.41 -2.62
N THR A 146 -1.79 6.53 -2.78
CA THR A 146 -1.79 5.16 -2.23
C THR A 146 -0.95 5.03 -0.95
N PHE A 147 -0.45 6.14 -0.42
CA PHE A 147 0.27 6.27 0.84
C PHE A 147 -0.45 7.23 1.81
N GLY A 148 -0.01 7.25 3.07
CA GLY A 148 -0.64 8.04 4.14
C GLY A 148 -0.47 9.56 4.01
N ALA A 149 -1.40 10.30 4.60
CA ALA A 149 -1.38 11.77 4.63
C ALA A 149 -0.18 12.33 5.42
N ALA A 150 0.28 11.64 6.47
CA ALA A 150 1.46 12.03 7.25
C ALA A 150 2.70 12.13 6.35
N VAL A 151 2.97 11.06 5.58
CA VAL A 151 4.06 11.00 4.60
C VAL A 151 3.93 12.10 3.57
N PHE A 152 2.74 12.25 2.97
CA PHE A 152 2.54 13.24 1.91
C PHE A 152 2.77 14.66 2.44
N SER A 153 2.26 14.95 3.63
CA SER A 153 2.37 16.26 4.26
C SER A 153 3.81 16.61 4.65
N TYR A 154 4.60 15.60 5.07
CA TYR A 154 6.02 15.74 5.34
C TYR A 154 6.79 16.16 4.07
N PHE A 155 6.59 15.42 2.96
CA PHE A 155 7.22 15.75 1.69
C PHE A 155 6.76 17.09 1.12
N CYS A 156 5.46 17.40 1.19
CA CYS A 156 4.96 18.70 0.78
C CYS A 156 5.62 19.83 1.58
N ASN A 157 5.83 19.64 2.89
CA ASN A 157 6.45 20.66 3.73
C ASN A 157 7.91 20.87 3.35
N LEU A 158 8.65 19.78 3.13
CA LEU A 158 10.05 19.83 2.70
C LEU A 158 10.23 20.64 1.41
N VAL A 159 9.30 20.46 0.45
CA VAL A 159 9.35 21.15 -0.85
C VAL A 159 8.88 22.59 -0.76
N LYS A 160 7.77 22.86 -0.06
CA LYS A 160 7.17 24.21 -0.02
C LYS A 160 7.81 25.15 0.98
N LYS A 161 8.38 24.63 2.06
CA LYS A 161 8.97 25.41 3.14
C LYS A 161 10.38 24.89 3.42
N PRO A 162 11.32 24.99 2.45
CA PRO A 162 12.67 24.49 2.61
C PRO A 162 13.35 25.13 3.83
N GLY A 163 13.94 24.30 4.70
CA GLY A 163 14.58 24.72 5.94
C GLY A 163 13.63 24.98 7.12
N VAL A 164 12.32 24.84 6.93
CA VAL A 164 11.33 24.90 8.03
C VAL A 164 11.06 23.48 8.52
N GLU A 165 11.21 23.26 9.82
CA GLU A 165 10.91 21.98 10.45
C GLU A 165 9.45 21.58 10.23
N PHE A 166 9.22 20.27 10.05
CA PHE A 166 7.87 19.73 9.94
C PHE A 166 7.15 19.88 11.31
N PRO A 167 5.92 20.43 11.35
CA PRO A 167 5.28 20.80 12.63
C PRO A 167 4.85 19.60 13.49
N PHE A 168 4.97 18.37 13.00
CA PHE A 168 4.64 17.16 13.74
C PHE A 168 5.93 16.38 14.05
N PRO A 169 6.55 16.57 15.23
CA PRO A 169 7.87 16.05 15.54
C PRO A 169 7.93 14.51 15.64
N ASP A 170 6.79 13.87 15.86
CA ASP A 170 6.68 12.41 15.87
C ASP A 170 6.98 11.79 14.50
N ILE A 171 6.82 12.55 13.41
CA ILE A 171 7.11 12.12 12.05
C ILE A 171 8.46 12.69 11.60
N TYR A 172 9.47 11.82 11.56
CA TYR A 172 10.83 12.22 11.23
C TYR A 172 11.59 11.08 10.54
N LEU A 173 12.64 11.45 9.82
CA LEU A 173 13.63 10.52 9.28
C LEU A 173 14.90 10.55 10.13
N ARG A 174 15.43 9.39 10.46
CA ARG A 174 16.76 9.24 11.08
C ARG A 174 17.85 9.57 10.06
N LYS A 175 19.07 9.85 10.54
CA LYS A 175 20.20 10.24 9.67
C LYS A 175 20.41 9.27 8.50
N ILE A 176 20.41 7.96 8.75
CA ILE A 176 20.59 6.95 7.70
C ILE A 176 19.45 6.96 6.67
N GLU A 177 18.22 7.21 7.11
CA GLU A 177 17.05 7.28 6.22
C GLU A 177 17.04 8.58 5.41
N GLN A 178 17.51 9.70 5.99
CA GLN A 178 17.71 10.95 5.25
C GLN A 178 18.76 10.79 4.15
N VAL A 179 19.86 10.08 4.42
CA VAL A 179 20.88 9.76 3.41
C VAL A 179 20.27 8.93 2.28
N LYS A 180 19.58 7.84 2.61
CA LYS A 180 18.90 6.99 1.61
C LYS A 180 17.87 7.76 0.78
N LEU A 181 17.09 8.64 1.41
CA LEU A 181 16.15 9.51 0.72
C LEU A 181 16.88 10.46 -0.24
N GLY A 182 17.98 11.08 0.20
CA GLY A 182 18.82 11.94 -0.63
C GLY A 182 19.36 11.22 -1.86
N GLU A 183 19.94 10.04 -1.69
CA GLU A 183 20.45 9.21 -2.80
C GLU A 183 19.34 8.84 -3.81
N MET A 184 18.15 8.51 -3.32
CA MET A 184 16.99 8.23 -4.16
C MET A 184 16.55 9.44 -4.97
N LEU A 185 16.45 10.61 -4.33
CA LEU A 185 16.08 11.87 -5.00
C LEU A 185 17.14 12.29 -6.03
N GLU A 186 18.43 12.17 -5.71
CA GLU A 186 19.53 12.46 -6.64
C GLU A 186 19.50 11.55 -7.87
N LYS A 187 19.21 10.26 -7.67
CA LYS A 187 19.07 9.30 -8.78
C LYS A 187 17.88 9.68 -9.65
N SER A 188 16.73 9.97 -9.05
CA SER A 188 15.53 10.40 -9.77
C SER A 188 15.76 11.69 -10.57
N ALA A 189 16.47 12.67 -10.02
CA ALA A 189 16.75 13.95 -10.69
C ALA A 189 17.68 13.79 -11.91
N LYS A 190 18.62 12.83 -11.89
CA LYS A 190 19.48 12.53 -13.05
C LYS A 190 18.72 11.89 -14.21
N ASP A 191 17.68 11.15 -13.86
CA ASP A 191 16.86 10.37 -14.78
C ASP A 191 15.60 11.15 -15.24
N GLN A 192 15.34 12.32 -14.66
CA GLN A 192 14.17 13.15 -14.96
C GLN A 192 14.25 13.73 -16.37
N ASP A 193 13.17 13.55 -17.13
CA ASP A 193 13.01 14.19 -18.43
C ASP A 193 12.78 15.70 -18.24
N PRO A 194 13.52 16.59 -18.94
CA PRO A 194 13.37 18.03 -18.80
C PRO A 194 11.93 18.55 -19.05
N ASP A 195 11.09 17.78 -19.76
CA ASP A 195 9.68 18.15 -20.02
C ASP A 195 8.70 17.73 -18.89
N ASP A 196 9.17 16.95 -17.91
CA ASP A 196 8.39 16.54 -16.73
C ASP A 196 8.54 17.57 -15.60
N GLU A 197 7.75 18.64 -15.65
CA GLU A 197 7.45 19.40 -14.43
C GLU A 197 6.56 18.54 -13.52
N GLU A 198 7.18 17.79 -12.60
CA GLU A 198 6.46 17.19 -11.49
C GLU A 198 6.13 18.26 -10.44
N ARG A 199 4.85 18.58 -10.32
CA ARG A 199 4.32 19.46 -9.27
C ARG A 199 3.64 18.58 -8.23
N LEU A 200 4.35 18.33 -7.13
CA LEU A 200 3.75 17.65 -5.96
C LEU A 200 2.53 18.41 -5.43
N VAL A 201 2.49 19.72 -5.66
CA VAL A 201 1.37 20.58 -5.32
C VAL A 201 1.20 21.66 -6.38
N ASP A 202 -0.02 21.74 -6.93
CA ASP A 202 -0.41 22.80 -7.85
C ASP A 202 -0.88 24.07 -7.13
N GLU A 203 -0.77 25.22 -7.80
CA GLU A 203 -1.22 26.51 -7.27
C GLU A 203 -2.75 26.67 -7.30
N TYR A 204 -3.44 25.83 -8.07
CA TYR A 204 -4.90 25.85 -8.21
C TYR A 204 -5.56 24.88 -7.24
N LYS A 205 -6.79 25.21 -6.82
CA LYS A 205 -7.61 24.34 -5.99
C LYS A 205 -7.94 23.05 -6.74
N GLN A 206 -7.24 21.98 -6.42
CA GLN A 206 -7.49 20.64 -6.95
C GLN A 206 -8.07 19.73 -5.88
N ILE A 207 -8.65 18.61 -6.33
CA ILE A 207 -9.09 17.51 -5.46
C ILE A 207 -8.07 16.37 -5.60
N ALA A 208 -7.72 15.74 -4.50
CA ALA A 208 -6.96 14.50 -4.48
C ALA A 208 -7.67 13.47 -3.60
N LEU A 209 -7.78 12.25 -4.10
CA LEU A 209 -8.22 11.12 -3.30
C LEU A 209 -7.02 10.55 -2.54
N ILE A 210 -7.22 10.05 -1.32
CA ILE A 210 -6.15 9.42 -0.54
C ILE A 210 -6.65 8.16 0.17
N CYS A 211 -5.88 7.08 0.07
CA CYS A 211 -6.19 5.78 0.67
C CYS A 211 -5.92 5.77 2.18
N THR A 212 -6.59 6.65 2.92
CA THR A 212 -6.51 6.72 4.38
C THR A 212 -7.90 7.04 4.96
N SER A 213 -7.95 7.32 6.25
CA SER A 213 -9.14 7.75 6.97
C SER A 213 -8.81 8.90 7.93
N ARG A 214 -9.77 9.81 8.13
CA ARG A 214 -9.67 10.85 9.16
C ARG A 214 -9.55 10.27 10.57
N THR A 215 -10.02 9.04 10.81
CA THR A 215 -9.81 8.32 12.07
C THR A 215 -8.33 8.20 12.42
N ILE A 216 -7.47 8.08 11.41
CA ILE A 216 -6.03 7.81 11.56
C ILE A 216 -5.22 9.09 11.37
N GLU A 217 -5.56 9.91 10.36
CA GLU A 217 -4.67 10.97 9.88
C GLU A 217 -5.31 12.37 9.77
N ALA A 218 -6.40 12.65 10.50
CA ALA A 218 -7.12 13.94 10.41
C ALA A 218 -6.19 15.18 10.45
N LYS A 219 -5.27 15.25 11.42
CA LYS A 219 -4.38 16.40 11.59
C LYS A 219 -3.43 16.61 10.40
N TYR A 220 -3.00 15.53 9.74
CA TYR A 220 -2.13 15.59 8.57
C TYR A 220 -2.90 15.99 7.31
N ILE A 221 -4.15 15.52 7.18
CA ILE A 221 -5.07 15.93 6.11
C ILE A 221 -5.37 17.43 6.22
N ASP A 222 -5.62 17.93 7.43
CA ASP A 222 -5.93 19.34 7.66
C ASP A 222 -4.70 20.22 7.36
N PHE A 223 -3.51 19.79 7.78
CA PHE A 223 -2.26 20.48 7.47
C PHE A 223 -1.96 20.51 5.96
N LEU A 224 -2.28 19.45 5.22
CA LEU A 224 -2.16 19.46 3.75
C LEU A 224 -3.00 20.57 3.13
N LEU A 225 -4.25 20.74 3.56
CA LEU A 225 -5.12 21.79 3.06
C LEU A 225 -4.51 23.18 3.28
N GLU A 226 -3.97 23.43 4.48
CA GLU A 226 -3.28 24.69 4.81
C GLU A 226 -2.00 24.92 3.99
N LEU A 227 -1.25 23.85 3.73
CA LEU A 227 0.03 23.91 3.03
C LEU A 227 -0.13 24.07 1.52
N SER A 228 -1.19 23.50 0.95
CA SER A 228 -1.29 23.23 -0.49
C SER A 228 -2.54 23.72 -1.19
N ASN A 229 -3.57 24.21 -0.47
CA ASN A 229 -4.91 24.42 -1.02
C ASN A 229 -5.50 23.18 -1.72
N LEU A 230 -4.88 22.00 -1.55
CA LEU A 230 -5.34 20.74 -2.09
C LEU A 230 -6.45 20.22 -1.20
N LYS A 231 -7.63 20.00 -1.78
CA LYS A 231 -8.71 19.32 -1.09
C LYS A 231 -8.43 17.82 -1.13
N VAL A 232 -7.87 17.31 -0.04
CA VAL A 232 -7.61 15.88 0.14
C VAL A 232 -8.87 15.21 0.68
N VAL A 233 -9.36 14.19 -0.04
CA VAL A 233 -10.59 13.46 0.29
C VAL A 233 -10.23 11.99 0.57
N PRO A 234 -10.35 11.54 1.82
CA PRO A 234 -10.11 10.14 2.19
C PRO A 234 -11.09 9.20 1.49
N VAL A 235 -10.61 8.05 1.05
CA VAL A 235 -11.44 6.97 0.45
C VAL A 235 -11.55 5.74 1.37
N GLY A 236 -11.06 5.86 2.60
CA GLY A 236 -11.04 4.80 3.60
C GLY A 236 -9.84 3.85 3.46
N SER A 237 -9.96 2.69 4.11
CA SER A 237 -8.91 1.68 4.20
C SER A 237 -8.88 0.78 2.96
N PRO A 238 -7.78 0.74 2.18
CA PRO A 238 -7.70 -0.02 0.92
C PRO A 238 -7.54 -1.54 1.12
N VAL A 239 -8.33 -2.14 2.00
CA VAL A 239 -8.30 -3.58 2.30
C VAL A 239 -9.20 -4.33 1.32
N GLN A 240 -8.64 -5.32 0.65
CA GLN A 240 -9.37 -6.18 -0.28
C GLN A 240 -10.30 -7.15 0.46
N ASP A 241 -11.36 -7.58 -0.22
CA ASP A 241 -12.25 -8.61 0.30
C ASP A 241 -11.49 -9.92 0.56
N LEU A 242 -11.79 -10.58 1.68
CA LEU A 242 -11.24 -11.90 2.00
C LEU A 242 -11.76 -12.94 0.99
N ILE A 243 -10.86 -13.54 0.22
CA ILE A 243 -11.16 -14.69 -0.62
C ILE A 243 -10.96 -15.95 0.23
N THR A 244 -12.03 -16.68 0.51
CA THR A 244 -12.03 -17.83 1.46
C THR A 244 -11.80 -19.18 0.80
N ASN A 245 -11.71 -19.24 -0.53
CA ASN A 245 -11.88 -20.50 -1.29
C ASN A 245 -10.58 -21.13 -1.82
N ASP A 246 -9.40 -20.69 -1.38
CA ASP A 246 -8.16 -21.37 -1.75
C ASP A 246 -7.92 -22.60 -0.85
N ALA A 247 -8.06 -23.77 -1.47
CA ALA A 247 -7.77 -25.07 -0.87
C ALA A 247 -6.30 -25.20 -0.48
N ASP A 248 -5.41 -24.48 -1.17
CA ASP A 248 -3.96 -24.58 -1.04
C ASP A 248 -3.43 -24.04 0.30
N ASP A 249 -4.19 -23.19 1.02
CA ASP A 249 -3.75 -22.67 2.31
C ASP A 249 -4.34 -23.40 3.53
N MET A 250 -5.19 -24.43 3.33
CA MET A 250 -5.92 -25.05 4.44
C MET A 250 -4.97 -25.59 5.51
N GLU A 251 -3.85 -26.21 5.13
CA GLU A 251 -2.87 -26.74 6.09
C GLU A 251 -2.25 -25.64 6.98
N LEU A 252 -1.92 -24.49 6.40
CA LEU A 252 -1.36 -23.36 7.15
C LEU A 252 -2.38 -22.78 8.12
N ILE A 253 -3.63 -22.64 7.67
CA ILE A 253 -4.71 -22.11 8.50
C ILE A 253 -5.10 -23.11 9.60
N ASP A 254 -5.10 -24.42 9.33
CA ASP A 254 -5.33 -25.45 10.34
C ASP A 254 -4.20 -25.46 11.38
N TRP A 255 -2.95 -25.29 10.94
CA TRP A 255 -1.82 -25.14 11.86
C TRP A 255 -1.98 -23.89 12.74
N LEU A 256 -2.39 -22.75 12.17
CA LEU A 256 -2.71 -21.54 12.96
C LEU A 256 -3.84 -21.81 13.96
N GLY A 257 -4.88 -22.54 13.53
CA GLY A 257 -6.02 -22.96 14.36
C GLY A 257 -5.63 -23.83 15.56
N SER A 258 -4.48 -24.51 15.50
CA SER A 258 -3.94 -25.28 16.62
C SER A 258 -3.26 -24.44 17.71
N LYS A 259 -3.04 -23.14 17.46
CA LYS A 259 -2.35 -22.23 18.39
C LYS A 259 -3.33 -21.44 19.23
N ASP A 260 -2.92 -21.07 20.44
CA ASP A 260 -3.70 -20.22 21.34
C ASP A 260 -4.02 -18.84 20.71
N GLU A 261 -5.09 -18.22 21.17
CA GLU A 261 -5.50 -16.89 20.72
C GLU A 261 -4.37 -15.87 20.90
N ASN A 262 -4.16 -15.00 19.90
CA ASN A 262 -3.12 -13.97 19.91
C ASN A 262 -1.69 -14.48 20.23
N SER A 263 -1.38 -15.75 19.95
CA SER A 263 -0.08 -16.36 20.31
C SER A 263 0.93 -16.45 19.16
N THR A 264 0.52 -16.12 17.93
CA THR A 264 1.32 -16.30 16.72
C THR A 264 1.67 -14.98 16.07
N VAL A 265 2.93 -14.82 15.69
CA VAL A 265 3.44 -13.66 14.95
C VAL A 265 3.45 -13.95 13.45
N PHE A 266 2.83 -13.10 12.66
CA PHE A 266 3.05 -13.10 11.22
C PHE A 266 4.26 -12.24 10.87
N VAL A 267 5.12 -12.68 9.95
CA VAL A 267 6.35 -11.97 9.54
C VAL A 267 6.37 -11.85 8.03
N SER A 268 6.29 -10.63 7.51
CA SER A 268 6.31 -10.35 6.07
C SER A 268 6.85 -8.96 5.74
N PHE A 269 7.78 -8.91 4.79
CA PHE A 269 8.43 -7.67 4.33
C PHE A 269 7.90 -7.17 2.97
N GLY A 270 6.70 -7.63 2.59
CA GLY A 270 6.07 -7.24 1.33
C GLY A 270 6.64 -8.00 0.13
N SER A 271 6.22 -7.60 -1.08
CA SER A 271 6.59 -8.28 -2.33
C SER A 271 7.80 -7.71 -3.04
N GLU A 272 8.23 -6.50 -2.67
CA GLU A 272 9.23 -5.71 -3.42
C GLU A 272 10.52 -5.43 -2.64
N TYR A 273 10.59 -5.86 -1.37
CA TYR A 273 11.80 -5.79 -0.57
C TYR A 273 12.29 -7.20 -0.23
N PHE A 274 13.60 -7.40 -0.35
CA PHE A 274 14.28 -8.65 -0.04
C PHE A 274 15.32 -8.38 1.04
N LEU A 275 15.31 -9.18 2.10
CA LEU A 275 16.26 -9.03 3.21
C LEU A 275 17.69 -9.27 2.70
N SER A 276 18.65 -8.53 3.25
CA SER A 276 20.06 -8.92 3.12
C SER A 276 20.29 -10.26 3.83
N LYS A 277 21.38 -10.95 3.50
CA LYS A 277 21.75 -12.19 4.20
C LYS A 277 21.89 -11.96 5.71
N GLU A 278 22.48 -10.83 6.09
CA GLU A 278 22.67 -10.42 7.48
C GLU A 278 21.33 -10.17 8.18
N ASP A 279 20.43 -9.39 7.57
CA ASP A 279 19.10 -9.15 8.13
C ASP A 279 18.28 -10.45 8.23
N MET A 280 18.40 -11.34 7.23
CA MET A 280 17.71 -12.64 7.24
C MET A 280 18.21 -13.54 8.38
N GLU A 281 19.52 -13.54 8.65
CA GLU A 281 20.11 -14.26 9.78
C GLU A 281 19.65 -13.70 11.12
N GLU A 282 19.66 -12.37 11.30
CA GLU A 282 19.18 -11.72 12.53
C GLU A 282 17.70 -11.97 12.78
N VAL A 283 16.85 -11.89 11.74
CA VAL A 283 15.42 -12.20 11.83
C VAL A 283 15.21 -13.67 12.23
N ALA A 284 15.89 -14.61 11.56
CA ALA A 284 15.75 -16.02 11.88
C ALA A 284 16.13 -16.30 13.34
N LEU A 285 17.29 -15.82 13.79
CA LEU A 285 17.78 -16.08 15.14
C LEU A 285 16.99 -15.32 16.20
N GLY A 286 16.43 -14.15 15.87
CA GLY A 286 15.51 -13.42 16.73
C GLY A 286 14.18 -14.15 16.93
N LEU A 287 13.62 -14.72 15.86
CA LEU A 287 12.42 -15.56 15.93
C LEU A 287 12.67 -16.82 16.76
N GLU A 288 13.81 -17.48 16.56
CA GLU A 288 14.22 -18.64 17.35
C GLU A 288 14.30 -18.30 18.84
N LEU A 289 15.03 -17.23 19.17
CA LEU A 289 15.30 -16.77 20.54
C LEU A 289 14.05 -16.27 21.27
N SER A 290 13.08 -15.68 20.56
CA SER A 290 11.83 -15.17 21.14
C SER A 290 10.96 -16.26 21.77
N ASN A 291 11.13 -17.51 21.33
CA ASN A 291 10.31 -18.66 21.69
C ASN A 291 8.79 -18.51 21.40
N VAL A 292 8.38 -17.55 20.56
CA VAL A 292 6.96 -17.38 20.16
C VAL A 292 6.60 -18.31 18.99
N ASN A 293 5.29 -18.48 18.73
CA ASN A 293 4.83 -19.11 17.48
C ASN A 293 4.94 -18.10 16.33
N PHE A 294 5.30 -18.53 15.12
CA PHE A 294 5.37 -17.61 13.99
C PHE A 294 5.07 -18.25 12.63
N VAL A 295 4.57 -17.43 11.71
CA VAL A 295 4.54 -17.69 10.27
C VAL A 295 5.41 -16.64 9.60
N TRP A 296 6.48 -17.06 8.92
CA TRP A 296 7.39 -16.17 8.23
C TRP A 296 7.40 -16.42 6.73
N VAL A 297 7.17 -15.35 5.96
CA VAL A 297 7.31 -15.33 4.50
C VAL A 297 8.72 -14.85 4.14
N ALA A 298 9.60 -15.80 3.83
CA ALA A 298 10.95 -15.53 3.36
C ALA A 298 10.93 -15.42 1.83
N ARG A 299 11.27 -14.24 1.29
CA ARG A 299 11.24 -13.97 -0.16
C ARG A 299 12.62 -13.73 -0.72
N PHE A 300 12.78 -14.10 -1.98
CA PHE A 300 13.99 -13.92 -2.78
C PHE A 300 13.65 -13.21 -4.09
N PRO A 301 14.60 -12.46 -4.68
CA PRO A 301 14.42 -11.88 -6.01
C PRO A 301 14.07 -12.97 -7.03
N LYS A 302 13.20 -12.62 -7.99
CA LYS A 302 12.78 -13.56 -9.03
C LYS A 302 13.98 -13.98 -9.88
N GLY A 303 14.20 -15.28 -10.04
CA GLY A 303 15.37 -15.85 -10.70
C GLY A 303 16.61 -16.01 -9.80
N GLU A 304 16.53 -15.58 -8.54
CA GLU A 304 17.54 -15.75 -7.50
C GLU A 304 16.96 -16.53 -6.31
N GLU A 305 15.95 -17.38 -6.56
CA GLU A 305 15.32 -18.20 -5.53
C GLU A 305 16.34 -19.16 -4.88
N GLN A 306 16.34 -19.19 -3.55
CA GLN A 306 17.21 -20.06 -2.77
C GLN A 306 16.37 -21.09 -2.01
N ASN A 307 16.93 -22.27 -1.77
CA ASN A 307 16.35 -23.20 -0.82
C ASN A 307 16.41 -22.57 0.59
N LEU A 308 15.32 -22.67 1.36
CA LEU A 308 15.28 -22.18 2.74
C LEU A 308 16.37 -22.78 3.62
N GLU A 309 16.75 -24.04 3.39
CA GLU A 309 17.84 -24.72 4.13
C GLU A 309 19.20 -24.04 3.91
N ASP A 310 19.43 -23.47 2.73
CA ASP A 310 20.67 -22.78 2.36
C ASP A 310 20.65 -21.30 2.75
N ALA A 311 19.47 -20.67 2.67
CA ALA A 311 19.30 -19.25 2.96
C ALA A 311 19.25 -18.94 4.46
N LEU A 312 18.80 -19.89 5.28
CA LEU A 312 18.62 -19.71 6.72
C LEU A 312 19.80 -20.27 7.52
N PRO A 313 19.96 -19.88 8.80
CA PRO A 313 21.01 -20.43 9.65
C PRO A 313 20.93 -21.96 9.71
N LYS A 314 22.08 -22.63 9.57
CA LYS A 314 22.14 -24.11 9.53
C LYS A 314 21.37 -24.73 10.70
N GLY A 315 20.44 -25.64 10.39
CA GLY A 315 19.62 -26.34 11.39
C GLY A 315 18.42 -25.54 11.92
N PHE A 316 18.13 -24.36 11.37
CA PHE A 316 17.08 -23.47 11.87
C PHE A 316 15.69 -24.10 11.76
N LEU A 317 15.36 -24.72 10.61
CA LEU A 317 14.05 -25.33 10.38
C LEU A 317 13.77 -26.48 11.37
N GLU A 318 14.79 -27.23 11.76
CA GLU A 318 14.68 -28.27 12.78
C GLU A 318 14.53 -27.69 14.19
N ARG A 319 15.26 -26.61 14.51
CA ARG A 319 15.22 -25.98 15.84
C ARG A 319 13.90 -25.27 16.14
N ILE A 320 13.22 -24.72 15.13
CA ILE A 320 11.92 -24.07 15.31
C ILE A 320 10.79 -25.08 15.51
N GLY A 321 10.94 -26.30 14.98
CA GLY A 321 9.99 -27.40 15.11
C GLY A 321 8.55 -26.98 14.80
N GLU A 322 7.61 -27.40 15.65
CA GLU A 322 6.18 -27.09 15.47
C GLU A 322 5.78 -25.65 15.82
N ARG A 323 6.71 -24.81 16.30
CA ARG A 323 6.43 -23.40 16.66
C ARG A 323 6.42 -22.48 15.44
N GLY A 324 7.14 -22.85 14.38
CA GLY A 324 7.32 -22.00 13.21
C GLY A 324 6.83 -22.63 11.92
N ARG A 325 6.37 -21.80 11.00
CA ARG A 325 6.23 -22.12 9.57
C ARG A 325 6.98 -21.07 8.76
N VAL A 326 7.87 -21.51 7.89
CA VAL A 326 8.59 -20.63 6.95
C VAL A 326 8.11 -20.95 5.55
N LEU A 327 7.65 -19.92 4.84
CA LEU A 327 7.09 -20.01 3.50
C LEU A 327 8.05 -19.30 2.55
N ASP A 328 8.43 -19.95 1.45
CA ASP A 328 9.34 -19.42 0.42
C ASP A 328 8.61 -18.69 -0.73
N LYS A 329 7.28 -18.64 -0.69
CA LYS A 329 6.42 -18.09 -1.77
C LYS A 329 5.32 -17.17 -1.23
N PHE A 330 4.07 -17.43 -1.63
CA PHE A 330 2.90 -16.65 -1.29
C PHE A 330 2.36 -17.09 0.08
N ALA A 331 1.83 -16.13 0.82
CA ALA A 331 1.08 -16.40 2.04
C ALA A 331 -0.26 -15.67 1.92
N PRO A 332 -1.36 -16.27 2.37
CA PRO A 332 -2.66 -15.63 2.37
C PRO A 332 -2.73 -14.59 3.50
N GLN A 333 -2.01 -13.49 3.34
CA GLN A 333 -1.78 -12.47 4.37
C GLN A 333 -3.08 -12.02 5.04
N LEU A 334 -4.14 -11.75 4.27
CA LEU A 334 -5.44 -11.36 4.82
C LEU A 334 -6.06 -12.47 5.70
N ARG A 335 -5.93 -13.75 5.31
CA ARG A 335 -6.44 -14.88 6.11
C ARG A 335 -5.64 -15.06 7.40
N ILE A 336 -4.32 -14.89 7.34
CA ILE A 336 -3.45 -14.97 8.52
C ILE A 336 -3.77 -13.81 9.47
N LEU A 337 -3.85 -12.58 8.98
CA LEU A 337 -4.17 -11.40 9.80
C LEU A 337 -5.58 -11.48 10.42
N ASN A 338 -6.55 -12.06 9.70
CA ASN A 338 -7.91 -12.26 10.20
C ASN A 338 -8.05 -13.45 11.18
N HIS A 339 -7.01 -14.28 11.35
CA HIS A 339 -7.09 -15.47 12.19
C HIS A 339 -6.94 -15.12 13.68
N THR A 340 -7.77 -15.72 14.55
CA THR A 340 -7.81 -15.41 15.99
C THR A 340 -6.50 -15.71 16.73
N SER A 341 -5.74 -16.69 16.26
CA SER A 341 -4.42 -17.03 16.84
C SER A 341 -3.31 -16.04 16.47
N THR A 342 -3.54 -15.12 15.53
CA THR A 342 -2.56 -14.10 15.14
C THR A 342 -2.55 -12.95 16.13
N GLY A 343 -1.44 -12.81 16.86
CA GLY A 343 -1.28 -11.84 17.95
C GLY A 343 -0.40 -10.64 17.63
N GLY A 344 0.34 -10.67 16.53
CA GLY A 344 1.21 -9.58 16.10
C GLY A 344 1.72 -9.77 14.67
N PHE A 345 2.20 -8.68 14.07
CA PHE A 345 2.68 -8.66 12.70
C PHE A 345 4.02 -7.91 12.60
N ILE A 346 5.14 -8.63 12.35
CA ILE A 346 6.37 -7.99 11.90
C ILE A 346 6.18 -7.54 10.46
N SER A 347 6.22 -6.22 10.24
CA SER A 347 5.93 -5.60 8.96
C SER A 347 6.98 -4.57 8.57
N HIS A 348 7.31 -4.55 7.28
CA HIS A 348 8.03 -3.46 6.64
C HIS A 348 7.29 -2.12 6.64
N CYS A 349 6.05 -2.05 7.14
CA CYS A 349 5.27 -0.81 7.23
C CYS A 349 4.92 -0.16 5.88
N GLY A 350 4.81 -0.97 4.82
CA GLY A 350 4.12 -0.53 3.60
C GLY A 350 2.65 -0.22 3.90
N TRP A 351 2.12 0.86 3.32
CA TRP A 351 0.83 1.43 3.73
C TRP A 351 -0.33 0.43 3.62
N ASN A 352 -0.37 -0.40 2.57
CA ASN A 352 -1.39 -1.44 2.43
C ASN A 352 -1.36 -2.45 3.59
N SER A 353 -0.18 -2.97 3.92
CA SER A 353 0.01 -3.91 5.05
C SER A 353 -0.36 -3.27 6.39
N VAL A 354 -0.08 -1.97 6.57
CA VAL A 354 -0.49 -1.22 7.76
C VAL A 354 -2.02 -1.18 7.85
N MET A 355 -2.69 -0.81 6.76
CA MET A 355 -4.15 -0.68 6.72
C MET A 355 -4.86 -2.03 6.90
N GLU A 356 -4.31 -3.12 6.36
CA GLU A 356 -4.79 -4.49 6.59
C GLU A 356 -4.65 -4.90 8.07
N SER A 357 -3.50 -4.64 8.69
CA SER A 357 -3.27 -4.94 10.10
C SER A 357 -4.23 -4.17 11.02
N ILE A 358 -4.43 -2.87 10.75
CA ILE A 358 -5.40 -2.04 11.48
C ILE A 358 -6.81 -2.58 11.29
N HIS A 359 -7.19 -2.94 10.05
CA HIS A 359 -8.52 -3.46 9.77
C HIS A 359 -8.82 -4.73 10.58
N PHE A 360 -7.89 -5.68 10.64
CA PHE A 360 -8.04 -6.92 11.41
C PHE A 360 -7.69 -6.79 12.90
N GLY A 361 -7.22 -5.63 13.34
CA GLY A 361 -6.93 -5.37 14.75
C GLY A 361 -5.66 -6.07 15.27
N VAL A 362 -4.69 -6.36 14.39
CA VAL A 362 -3.43 -7.02 14.73
C VAL A 362 -2.35 -5.95 14.98
N PRO A 363 -1.66 -5.94 16.13
CA PRO A 363 -0.63 -4.96 16.44
C PRO A 363 0.63 -5.20 15.59
N ILE A 364 1.34 -4.12 15.28
CA ILE A 364 2.49 -4.16 14.37
C ILE A 364 3.80 -4.10 15.15
N VAL A 365 4.73 -5.00 14.82
CA VAL A 365 6.14 -4.86 15.15
C VAL A 365 6.82 -4.25 13.92
N ALA A 366 7.04 -2.95 13.97
CA ALA A 366 7.46 -2.17 12.83
C ALA A 366 8.95 -2.36 12.56
N MET A 367 9.30 -2.80 11.35
CA MET A 367 10.68 -2.91 10.89
C MET A 367 10.79 -2.33 9.47
N PRO A 368 10.74 -0.99 9.33
CA PRO A 368 10.71 -0.32 8.03
C PRO A 368 12.02 -0.51 7.25
N MET A 369 11.91 -0.58 5.92
CA MET A 369 13.04 -0.94 5.05
C MET A 369 13.48 0.20 4.12
N HIS A 370 12.56 0.80 3.37
CA HIS A 370 12.86 1.89 2.43
C HIS A 370 11.66 2.82 2.17
N LEU A 371 11.85 3.82 1.30
CA LEU A 371 10.80 4.72 0.80
C LEU A 371 10.07 5.46 1.94
N ASP A 372 8.74 5.41 1.95
CA ASP A 372 7.83 6.03 2.91
C ASP A 372 7.68 5.24 4.22
N GLN A 373 8.10 3.97 4.22
CA GLN A 373 7.91 3.04 5.34
C GLN A 373 8.43 3.55 6.68
N PRO A 374 9.61 4.21 6.77
CA PRO A 374 10.07 4.81 8.01
C PRO A 374 9.02 5.73 8.64
N MET A 375 8.44 6.65 7.88
CA MET A 375 7.43 7.59 8.38
C MET A 375 6.11 6.89 8.72
N ASN A 376 5.70 5.89 7.92
CA ASN A 376 4.54 5.06 8.25
C ASN A 376 4.74 4.38 9.61
N ALA A 377 5.94 3.85 9.89
CA ALA A 377 6.28 3.23 11.17
C ALA A 377 6.13 4.23 12.34
N ARG A 378 6.62 5.46 12.21
CA ARG A 378 6.45 6.49 13.25
C ARG A 378 4.99 6.82 13.49
N LEU A 379 4.21 6.96 12.43
CA LEU A 379 2.77 7.25 12.53
C LEU A 379 2.05 6.16 13.34
N ILE A 380 2.28 4.88 13.06
CA ILE A 380 1.60 3.79 13.77
C ILE A 380 2.11 3.59 15.21
N VAL A 381 3.36 3.97 15.49
CA VAL A 381 3.89 4.06 16.86
C VAL A 381 3.22 5.20 17.61
N GLU A 382 3.10 6.38 17.00
CA GLU A 382 2.41 7.55 17.56
C GLU A 382 0.94 7.22 17.91
N LEU A 383 0.26 6.46 17.04
CA LEU A 383 -1.11 6.00 17.25
C LEU A 383 -1.25 4.98 18.38
N GLY A 384 -0.14 4.44 18.91
CA GLY A 384 -0.13 3.46 19.98
C GLY A 384 -0.56 2.07 19.52
N VAL A 385 -0.33 1.72 18.25
CA VAL A 385 -0.69 0.42 17.67
C VAL A 385 0.50 -0.39 17.17
N ALA A 386 1.71 0.13 17.37
CA ALA A 386 2.94 -0.54 16.97
C ALA A 386 4.09 -0.30 17.97
N VAL A 387 5.10 -1.17 17.89
CA VAL A 387 6.43 -0.96 18.48
C VAL A 387 7.45 -1.10 17.36
N GLU A 388 8.40 -0.17 17.25
CA GLU A 388 9.43 -0.20 16.22
C GLU A 388 10.69 -0.91 16.70
N ILE A 389 11.20 -1.84 15.88
CA ILE A 389 12.55 -2.38 16.00
C ILE A 389 13.49 -1.40 15.31
N VAL A 390 14.25 -0.68 16.12
CA VAL A 390 15.11 0.41 15.66
C VAL A 390 16.46 -0.14 15.19
N ARG A 391 16.83 0.19 13.94
CA ARG A 391 18.18 -0.03 13.42
C ARG A 391 19.17 0.92 14.09
N ASP A 392 20.40 0.44 14.30
CA ASP A 392 21.48 1.31 14.79
C ASP A 392 21.96 2.32 13.74
N ASP A 393 22.97 3.12 14.11
CA ASP A 393 23.55 4.16 13.23
C ASP A 393 24.22 3.58 11.97
N ASP A 394 24.62 2.30 11.99
CA ASP A 394 25.15 1.56 10.84
C ASP A 394 24.04 0.87 10.02
N GLY A 395 22.78 1.01 10.44
CA GLY A 395 21.63 0.39 9.80
C GLY A 395 21.41 -1.08 10.13
N LYS A 396 22.04 -1.61 11.19
CA LYS A 396 21.94 -3.02 11.60
C LYS A 396 20.75 -3.27 12.52
N ILE A 397 20.17 -4.45 12.38
CA ILE A 397 19.18 -5.00 13.33
C ILE A 397 19.85 -6.06 14.20
N TYR A 398 19.30 -6.29 15.39
CA TYR A 398 19.86 -7.23 16.38
C TYR A 398 18.79 -8.23 16.81
N ARG A 399 19.08 -9.51 16.68
CA ARG A 399 18.20 -10.63 17.08
C ARG A 399 17.68 -10.52 18.51
N GLU A 400 18.47 -9.99 19.45
CA GLU A 400 18.04 -9.81 20.85
C GLU A 400 16.90 -8.80 20.96
N GLU A 401 16.96 -7.71 20.18
CA GLU A 401 15.90 -6.70 20.15
C GLU A 401 14.65 -7.23 19.46
N ILE A 402 14.80 -8.02 18.39
CA ILE A 402 13.68 -8.74 17.76
C ILE A 402 13.02 -9.66 18.80
N ALA A 403 13.80 -10.51 19.46
CA ALA A 403 13.30 -11.49 20.41
C ALA A 403 12.57 -10.85 21.59
N LYS A 404 13.17 -9.80 22.16
CA LYS A 404 12.58 -9.03 23.25
C LYS A 404 11.27 -8.35 22.82
N THR A 405 11.27 -7.66 21.69
CA THR A 405 10.07 -6.97 21.19
C THR A 405 8.93 -7.94 20.90
N LEU A 406 9.23 -9.11 20.31
CA LEU A 406 8.23 -10.14 20.07
C LEU A 406 7.62 -10.68 21.36
N LYS A 407 8.46 -10.93 22.37
CA LYS A 407 7.99 -11.34 23.68
C LYS A 407 7.09 -10.27 24.31
N ASP A 408 7.50 -9.01 24.28
CA ASP A 408 6.72 -7.90 24.83
C ASP A 408 5.35 -7.72 24.15
N VAL A 409 5.27 -7.94 22.83
CA VAL A 409 4.01 -7.82 22.06
C VAL A 409 3.11 -9.04 22.21
N ILE A 410 3.66 -10.24 22.36
CA ILE A 410 2.85 -11.46 22.46
C ILE A 410 2.49 -11.80 23.90
N THR A 411 3.44 -11.78 24.83
CA THR A 411 3.27 -12.34 26.18
C THR A 411 3.09 -11.28 27.27
N GLU A 412 3.42 -10.02 27.02
CA GLU A 412 3.39 -8.97 28.04
C GLU A 412 2.21 -7.99 27.88
N ARG A 413 1.98 -7.19 28.92
CA ARG A 413 0.89 -6.18 28.98
C ARG A 413 0.95 -5.14 27.86
N ILE A 414 2.14 -4.88 27.30
CA ILE A 414 2.29 -3.97 26.16
C ILE A 414 1.43 -4.48 24.98
N GLY A 415 1.51 -5.77 24.67
CA GLY A 415 0.69 -6.41 23.64
C GLY A 415 -0.81 -6.23 23.84
N GLU A 416 -1.30 -6.39 25.07
CA GLU A 416 -2.71 -6.20 25.40
C GLU A 416 -3.20 -4.77 25.12
N ASN A 417 -2.38 -3.78 25.47
CA ASN A 417 -2.68 -2.37 25.21
C ASN A 417 -2.70 -2.06 23.70
N LEU A 418 -1.72 -2.57 22.95
CA LEU A 418 -1.66 -2.40 21.49
C LEU A 418 -2.88 -3.04 20.82
N ARG A 419 -3.26 -4.27 21.21
CA ARG A 419 -4.46 -4.97 20.71
C ARG A 419 -5.74 -4.21 21.05
N ALA A 420 -5.85 -3.66 22.26
CA ALA A 420 -6.99 -2.84 22.66
C ALA A 420 -7.11 -1.59 21.79
N LYS A 421 -6.00 -0.88 21.56
CA LYS A 421 -5.99 0.31 20.70
C LYS A 421 -6.27 -0.03 19.24
N MET A 422 -5.71 -1.12 18.73
CA MET A 422 -6.00 -1.65 17.40
C MET A 422 -7.50 -1.92 17.19
N ARG A 423 -8.17 -2.59 18.15
CA ARG A 423 -9.62 -2.83 18.08
C ARG A 423 -10.45 -1.55 18.08
N GLU A 424 -10.05 -0.56 18.89
CA GLU A 424 -10.70 0.75 18.93
C GLU A 424 -10.62 1.45 17.55
N ILE A 425 -9.41 1.56 16.99
CA ILE A 425 -9.19 2.20 15.69
C ILE A 425 -9.89 1.41 14.58
N SER A 426 -9.77 0.09 14.54
CA SER A 426 -10.45 -0.79 13.58
C SER A 426 -11.96 -0.55 13.56
N LYS A 427 -12.59 -0.53 14.75
CA LYS A 427 -14.03 -0.30 14.88
C LYS A 427 -14.43 1.07 14.34
N ASN A 428 -13.69 2.12 14.71
CA ASN A 428 -13.96 3.49 14.27
C ASN A 428 -13.78 3.62 12.75
N LEU A 429 -12.69 3.10 12.21
CA LEU A 429 -12.37 3.07 10.79
C LEU A 429 -13.49 2.38 9.98
N ASN A 430 -13.92 1.20 10.42
CA ASN A 430 -14.99 0.45 9.76
C ASN A 430 -16.32 1.20 9.81
N SER A 431 -16.61 1.92 10.90
CA SER A 431 -17.85 2.68 11.06
C SER A 431 -17.98 3.88 10.13
N ILE A 432 -16.86 4.52 9.74
CA ILE A 432 -16.88 5.73 8.88
C ILE A 432 -16.47 5.46 7.43
N SER A 433 -15.91 4.29 7.13
CA SER A 433 -15.39 3.95 5.80
C SER A 433 -16.42 4.16 4.66
N GLY A 434 -17.70 3.84 4.92
CA GLY A 434 -18.78 4.08 3.96
C GLY A 434 -19.04 5.57 3.74
N GLU A 435 -19.08 6.36 4.80
CA GLU A 435 -19.32 7.81 4.76
C GLU A 435 -18.18 8.56 4.07
N GLU A 436 -16.92 8.19 4.34
CA GLU A 436 -15.76 8.77 3.66
C GLU A 436 -15.81 8.51 2.16
N MET A 437 -16.21 7.29 1.78
CA MET A 437 -16.36 6.93 0.38
C MET A 437 -17.57 7.59 -0.29
N ASP A 438 -18.68 7.80 0.44
CA ASP A 438 -19.82 8.59 -0.05
C ASP A 438 -19.41 10.05 -0.30
N ALA A 439 -18.62 10.63 0.61
CA ALA A 439 -18.06 11.96 0.43
C ALA A 439 -17.13 12.01 -0.79
N ALA A 440 -16.23 11.03 -0.96
CA ALA A 440 -15.37 10.93 -2.14
C ALA A 440 -16.18 10.85 -3.45
N ALA A 441 -17.18 9.96 -3.52
CA ALA A 441 -18.06 9.85 -4.68
C ALA A 441 -18.81 11.16 -4.97
N HIS A 442 -19.33 11.83 -3.93
CA HIS A 442 -20.00 13.12 -4.09
C HIS A 442 -19.05 14.18 -4.67
N GLU A 443 -17.84 14.29 -4.14
CA GLU A 443 -16.83 15.24 -4.62
C GLU A 443 -16.46 15.00 -6.08
N LEU A 444 -16.29 13.73 -6.49
CA LEU A 444 -16.03 13.37 -7.88
C LEU A 444 -17.19 13.79 -8.80
N ILE A 445 -18.44 13.56 -8.38
CA ILE A 445 -19.63 13.97 -9.16
C ILE A 445 -19.69 15.49 -9.32
N GLN A 446 -19.43 16.24 -8.25
CA GLN A 446 -19.42 17.71 -8.32
C GLN A 446 -18.27 18.22 -9.18
N PHE A 447 -17.10 17.61 -9.08
CA PHE A 447 -15.94 17.95 -9.88
C PHE A 447 -16.24 17.82 -11.39
N CYS A 448 -16.81 16.69 -11.82
CA CYS A 448 -17.19 16.49 -13.21
C CYS A 448 -18.24 17.52 -13.70
N LYS A 449 -19.24 17.87 -12.87
CA LYS A 449 -20.25 18.87 -13.24
C LYS A 449 -19.69 20.27 -13.47
N ILE A 450 -18.67 20.65 -12.70
CA ILE A 450 -18.01 21.95 -12.83
C ILE A 450 -17.15 21.97 -14.09
N SER A 451 -16.45 20.87 -14.39
CA SER A 451 -15.56 20.77 -15.56
C SER A 451 -16.29 20.70 -16.90
N THR A 452 -17.60 20.40 -16.93
CA THR A 452 -18.41 20.38 -18.15
C THR A 452 -19.06 21.73 -18.53
N ASN A 453 -18.96 22.74 -17.67
CA ASN A 453 -19.42 24.11 -17.93
C ASN A 453 -18.23 25.00 -18.29
#